data_AF-A0A0P8AEZ1-F1
#
_entry.id   AF-A0A0P8AEZ1-F1
#
_cell.length_a   1.000
_cell.length_b   1.000
_cell.length_c   1.000
_cell.angle_alpha   90.00
_cell.angle_beta   90.00
_cell.angle_gamma   90.00
#
_symmetry.space_group_name_H-M   'P 1'
#
loop_
_entity.id
_entity.type
_entity.pdbx_description
1 polymer ?
#
loop_
_entity_poly.entity_id
_entity_poly.type
_entity_poly.pdbx_seq_one_letter_code
_entity_poly.pdbx_strand_id
1 'polypeptide(L)'
;MKTRRPFRGKIDKVRITFRKSIELAEKVASELGSPIEISNRGRPPVYDRVKLAAALLVKGMRSFADLPTDLENIQYDMTVCGSKEYPCSSEFQI
;
A
#
# COMPACT_ATOMS: atom_id res chain seq x y z
N MET A 1 39.09 -8.29 -7.19
CA MET A 1 38.17 -7.15 -7.01
C MET A 1 36.87 -7.66 -6.39
N LYS A 2 36.51 -7.22 -5.16
CA LYS A 2 35.20 -7.55 -4.54
C LYS A 2 34.16 -6.52 -4.99
N THR A 3 33.28 -6.88 -5.92
CA THR A 3 32.09 -6.10 -6.30
C THR A 3 31.06 -6.20 -5.18
N ARG A 4 31.30 -5.49 -4.07
CA ARG A 4 30.47 -5.62 -2.85
C ARG A 4 29.00 -5.30 -3.08
N ARG A 5 28.62 -4.58 -4.14
CA ARG A 5 27.23 -4.30 -4.55
C ARG A 5 27.17 -3.91 -6.04
N PRO A 6 27.01 -4.86 -6.99
CA PRO A 6 27.09 -4.57 -8.43
C PRO A 6 25.98 -3.62 -8.94
N PHE A 7 24.91 -3.41 -8.17
CA PHE A 7 23.77 -2.58 -8.55
C PHE A 7 23.65 -1.26 -7.77
N ARG A 8 24.56 -1.00 -6.82
CA ARG A 8 24.55 0.23 -6.01
C ARG A 8 24.75 1.44 -6.93
N GLY A 9 23.87 2.43 -6.85
CA GLY A 9 23.88 3.61 -7.72
C GLY A 9 23.27 3.42 -9.12
N LYS A 10 22.88 2.20 -9.54
CA LYS A 10 22.02 1.99 -10.72
C LYS A 10 20.54 1.93 -10.32
N ILE A 11 20.23 1.17 -9.28
CA ILE A 11 18.86 1.05 -8.73
C ILE A 11 18.48 2.33 -7.98
N ASP A 12 19.41 2.89 -7.20
CA ASP A 12 19.18 4.10 -6.39
C ASP A 12 18.86 5.37 -7.22
N LYS A 13 19.12 5.35 -8.53
CA LYS A 13 18.84 6.47 -9.45
C LYS A 13 17.41 6.47 -9.98
N VAL A 14 16.68 5.37 -9.83
CA VAL A 14 15.30 5.29 -10.33
C VAL A 14 14.39 5.98 -9.32
N ARG A 15 14.09 7.26 -9.55
CA ARG A 15 13.03 7.97 -8.82
C ARG A 15 11.68 7.46 -9.29
N ILE A 16 11.12 6.49 -8.58
CA ILE A 16 9.75 6.02 -8.79
C ILE A 16 8.81 7.03 -8.13
N THR A 17 7.80 7.49 -8.87
CA THR A 17 6.74 8.35 -8.30
C THR A 17 5.88 7.54 -7.34
N PHE A 18 5.27 8.21 -6.36
CA PHE A 18 4.38 7.52 -5.40
C PHE A 18 3.29 6.69 -6.09
N ARG A 19 2.70 7.25 -7.15
CA ARG A 19 1.72 6.57 -8.00
C ARG A 19 2.24 5.25 -8.59
N LYS A 20 3.44 5.26 -9.17
CA LYS A 20 4.04 4.03 -9.72
C LYS A 20 4.39 3.02 -8.63
N SER A 21 4.79 3.48 -7.45
CA SER A 21 5.07 2.58 -6.34
C SER A 21 3.82 1.88 -5.82
N ILE A 22 2.68 2.59 -5.74
CA ILE A 22 1.43 1.99 -5.27
C ILE A 22 0.84 1.03 -6.31
N GLU A 23 0.90 1.36 -7.60
CA GLU A 23 0.50 0.45 -8.69
C GLU A 23 1.33 -0.83 -8.71
N LEU A 24 2.64 -0.74 -8.43
CA LEU A 24 3.50 -1.92 -8.29
C LEU A 24 3.12 -2.73 -7.04
N ALA A 25 2.87 -2.06 -5.92
CA ALA A 25 2.49 -2.70 -4.67
C ALA A 25 1.14 -3.42 -4.77
N GLU A 26 0.17 -2.89 -5.53
CA GLU A 26 -1.10 -3.56 -5.80
C GLU A 26 -0.90 -4.87 -6.58
N LYS A 27 -0.03 -4.87 -7.59
CA LYS A 27 0.29 -6.08 -8.35
C LYS A 27 0.93 -7.13 -7.45
N VAL A 28 1.90 -6.71 -6.63
CA VAL A 28 2.56 -7.58 -5.65
C VAL A 28 1.56 -8.12 -4.63
N ALA A 29 0.68 -7.28 -4.09
CA ALA A 29 -0.34 -7.70 -3.13
C ALA A 29 -1.36 -8.66 -3.74
N SER A 30 -1.71 -8.46 -5.02
CA SER A 30 -2.59 -9.37 -5.76
C SER A 30 -1.95 -10.74 -5.97
N GLU A 31 -0.65 -10.79 -6.31
CA GLU A 31 0.06 -12.05 -6.53
C GLU A 31 0.39 -12.81 -5.24
N LEU A 32 0.76 -12.10 -4.18
CA LEU A 32 0.99 -12.70 -2.86
C LEU A 32 -0.31 -13.18 -2.20
N GLY A 33 -1.45 -12.63 -2.63
CA GLY A 33 -2.73 -12.82 -1.98
C GLY A 33 -2.80 -12.07 -0.64
N SER A 34 -4.02 -12.00 -0.09
CA SER A 34 -4.21 -11.40 1.23
C SER A 34 -3.88 -12.43 2.33
N PRO A 35 -3.03 -12.08 3.33
CA PRO A 35 -2.86 -12.91 4.51
C PRO A 35 -4.10 -12.91 5.42
N ILE A 36 -5.09 -12.05 5.11
CA ILE A 36 -6.34 -11.92 5.86
C ILE A 36 -7.33 -12.94 5.31
N GLU A 37 -7.76 -13.89 6.14
CA GLU A 37 -8.79 -14.86 5.76
C GLU A 37 -10.14 -14.19 5.49
N ILE A 38 -10.91 -14.73 4.55
CA ILE A 38 -12.26 -14.24 4.26
C ILE A 38 -13.19 -14.85 5.31
N SER A 39 -13.57 -14.05 6.31
CA SER A 39 -14.66 -14.40 7.21
C SER A 39 -15.99 -13.95 6.62
N ASN A 40 -16.94 -14.88 6.50
CA ASN A 40 -18.35 -14.57 6.20
C ASN A 40 -19.15 -14.19 7.46
N ARG A 41 -18.50 -14.17 8.63
CA ARG A 41 -19.11 -13.81 9.91
C ARG A 41 -18.69 -12.39 10.28
N GLY A 42 -19.66 -11.55 10.67
CA GLY A 42 -19.43 -10.21 11.17
C GLY A 42 -19.78 -9.10 10.17
N ARG A 43 -19.25 -7.90 10.42
CA ARG A 43 -19.46 -6.73 9.56
C ARG A 43 -18.75 -6.93 8.22
N PRO A 44 -19.39 -6.61 7.08
CA PRO A 44 -18.72 -6.68 5.79
C PRO A 44 -17.49 -5.75 5.78
N PRO A 45 -16.41 -6.13 5.07
CA PRO A 45 -15.21 -5.31 4.98
C PRO A 45 -15.53 -4.00 4.25
N VAL A 46 -15.13 -2.88 4.86
CA VAL A 46 -15.27 -1.53 4.28
C VAL A 46 -14.20 -1.26 3.22
N TYR A 47 -13.02 -1.86 3.40
CA TYR A 47 -11.83 -1.61 2.59
C TYR A 47 -11.43 -2.82 1.74
N ASP A 48 -10.94 -2.54 0.54
CA ASP A 48 -10.30 -3.50 -0.35
C ASP A 48 -8.96 -3.94 0.25
N ARG A 49 -8.84 -5.24 0.50
CA ARG A 49 -7.68 -5.85 1.16
C ARG A 49 -6.41 -5.71 0.33
N VAL A 50 -6.51 -5.77 -1.00
CA VAL A 50 -5.36 -5.65 -1.91
C VAL A 50 -4.83 -4.22 -1.84
N LYS A 51 -5.73 -3.24 -1.90
CA LYS A 51 -5.36 -1.82 -1.83
C LYS A 51 -4.82 -1.42 -0.47
N LEU A 52 -5.39 -1.95 0.62
CA LEU A 52 -4.85 -1.80 1.97
C LEU A 52 -3.44 -2.38 2.09
N ALA A 53 -3.23 -3.60 1.59
CA ALA A 53 -1.92 -4.23 1.58
C ALA A 53 -0.91 -3.43 0.74
N ALA A 54 -1.33 -2.90 -0.41
CA ALA A 54 -0.51 -2.04 -1.25
C ALA A 54 -0.09 -0.75 -0.51
N ALA A 55 -1.04 -0.09 0.17
CA ALA A 55 -0.76 1.09 0.97
C ALA A 55 0.23 0.80 2.12
N LEU A 56 0.09 -0.35 2.79
CA LEU A 56 1.03 -0.80 3.83
C LEU A 56 2.43 -1.11 3.27
N LEU A 57 2.51 -1.72 2.09
CA LEU A 57 3.78 -2.00 1.42
C LEU A 57 4.53 -0.70 1.07
N VAL A 58 3.84 0.29 0.50
CA VAL A 58 4.46 1.58 0.16
C VAL A 58 4.76 2.41 1.41
N LYS A 59 3.96 2.26 2.48
CA LYS A 59 4.23 2.86 3.80
C LYS A 59 5.58 2.46 4.34
N GLY A 60 6.08 1.24 4.07
CA GLY A 60 7.38 0.79 4.60
C GLY A 60 8.52 1.80 4.40
N MET A 61 8.49 2.54 3.29
CA MET A 61 9.49 3.55 2.94
C MET A 61 9.14 4.99 3.39
N ARG A 62 7.97 5.22 4.01
CA ARG A 62 7.42 6.55 4.33
C ARG A 62 7.01 6.68 5.80
N SER A 63 6.88 7.91 6.27
CA SER A 63 6.32 8.17 7.59
C SER A 63 4.80 7.98 7.59
N PHE A 64 4.21 7.67 8.76
CA PHE A 64 2.75 7.61 8.90
C PHE A 64 2.07 8.98 8.77
N ALA A 65 2.82 10.08 8.92
CA ALA A 65 2.30 11.43 8.78
C ALA A 65 2.17 11.85 7.31
N ASP A 66 3.10 11.40 6.46
CA ASP A 66 3.13 11.79 5.04
C ASP A 66 2.22 10.90 4.16
N LEU A 67 2.02 9.64 4.57
CA LEU A 67 1.25 8.67 3.81
C LEU A 67 -0.19 9.13 3.49
N PRO A 68 -0.99 9.67 4.43
CA PRO A 68 -2.33 10.16 4.13
C PRO A 68 -2.31 11.24 3.05
N THR A 69 -1.40 12.21 3.16
CA THR A 69 -1.25 13.29 2.18
C THR A 69 -0.87 12.76 0.80
N ASP A 70 0.04 11.79 0.73
CA ASP A 70 0.42 11.16 -0.52
C ASP A 70 -0.74 10.40 -1.18
N LEU A 71 -1.55 9.69 -0.40
CA LEU A 71 -2.73 8.96 -0.86
C LEU A 71 -3.83 9.92 -1.35
N GLU A 72 -4.07 11.01 -0.61
CA GLU A 72 -5.00 12.09 -1.01
C GLU A 72 -4.57 12.73 -2.34
N ASN A 73 -3.28 13.04 -2.49
CA ASN A 73 -2.73 13.67 -3.69
C ASN A 73 -2.96 12.86 -4.97
N ILE A 74 -3.00 11.53 -4.86
CA ILE A 74 -3.27 10.64 -6.01
C ILE A 74 -4.74 10.18 -6.06
N GLN A 75 -5.59 10.68 -5.16
CA GLN A 75 -6.99 10.27 -4.99
C GLN A 75 -7.15 8.75 -4.86
N TYR A 76 -6.30 8.14 -4.03
CA TYR A 76 -6.27 6.69 -3.87
C TYR A 76 -7.46 6.20 -3.05
N ASP A 77 -8.38 5.50 -3.71
CA ASP A 77 -9.56 4.94 -3.05
C ASP A 77 -9.35 3.48 -2.65
N MET A 78 -9.29 3.25 -1.34
CA MET A 78 -9.16 1.94 -0.72
C MET A 78 -10.50 1.30 -0.35
N THR A 79 -11.62 2.01 -0.51
CA THR A 79 -12.94 1.51 -0.12
C THR A 79 -13.51 0.56 -1.16
N VAL A 80 -14.24 -0.47 -0.72
CA VAL A 80 -14.91 -1.40 -1.64
C VAL A 80 -16.04 -0.71 -2.40
N CYS A 81 -16.71 0.25 -1.75
CA CYS A 81 -17.89 0.93 -2.28
C CYS A 81 -17.60 2.19 -3.10
N GLY A 82 -16.33 2.59 -3.24
CA GLY A 82 -15.99 3.83 -3.96
C GLY A 82 -16.26 5.12 -3.17
N SER A 83 -16.54 5.00 -1.88
CA SER A 83 -16.90 6.12 -0.99
C SER A 83 -15.76 7.10 -0.73
N LYS A 84 -14.51 6.68 -0.98
CA LYS A 84 -13.29 7.46 -0.66
C LYS A 84 -13.18 7.86 0.82
N GLU A 85 -13.89 7.17 1.71
CA GLU A 85 -13.74 7.33 3.15
C GLU A 85 -12.37 6.78 3.56
N TYR A 86 -11.63 7.56 4.34
CA TYR A 86 -10.34 7.13 4.87
C TYR A 86 -10.53 6.41 6.20
N PRO A 87 -9.78 5.33 6.46
CA PRO A 87 -9.90 4.60 7.70
C PRO A 87 -9.60 5.49 8.90
N CYS A 88 -10.57 5.54 9.81
CA CYS A 88 -10.41 6.23 11.08
C CYS A 88 -9.41 5.43 11.95
N SER A 89 -8.66 6.10 12.82
CA SER A 89 -7.67 5.43 13.69
C SER A 89 -8.29 4.35 14.59
N SER A 90 -9.59 4.46 14.91
CA SER A 90 -10.37 3.46 15.64
C SER A 90 -10.67 2.19 14.83
N GLU A 91 -10.59 2.23 13.50
CA GLU A 91 -10.89 1.09 12.61
C GLU A 91 -9.67 0.17 12.41
N PHE A 92 -8.49 0.61 12.86
CA PHE A 92 -7.25 -0.19 12.85
C PHE A 92 -7.03 -1.02 14.11
N GLN A 93 -7.97 -1.00 15.07
CA GLN A 93 -7.91 -1.86 16.26
C GLN A 93 -8.36 -3.28 15.86
N ILE A 94 -7.39 -4.09 15.43
CA ILE A 94 -7.50 -5.55 15.30
C ILE A 94 -7.22 -6.18 16.66
#